data_AF-A0A2J6MU58-F1
#
_entry.id   AF-A0A2J6MU58-F1
#
_cell.length_a   1.000
_cell.length_b   1.000
_cell.length_c   1.000
_cell.angle_alpha   90.00
_cell.angle_beta   90.00
_cell.angle_gamma   90.00
#
_symmetry.space_group_name_H-M   'P 1'
#
loop_
_entity.id
_entity.type
_entity.pdbx_description
1 polymer ?
#
loop_
_entity_poly.entity_id
_entity_poly.type
_entity_poly.pdbx_seq_one_letter_code
_entity_poly.pdbx_strand_id
1 'polypeptide(L)' 'MTPDEARAEETRAMARVLSATQRVQTAFAALQSQFPPAGNGSPSPLALQTFDASLQELEDAQAAFDELLNDLLDGNR' A
#
# COMPACT_ATOMS: atom_id res chain seq x y z
N MET A 1 -3.89 -26.61 -2.94
CA MET A 1 -3.31 -25.83 -1.83
C MET A 1 -3.81 -26.42 -0.52
N THR A 2 -2.98 -26.50 0.51
CA THR A 2 -3.43 -26.93 1.84
C THR A 2 -4.04 -25.75 2.61
N PRO A 3 -4.90 -25.99 3.62
CA PRO A 3 -5.46 -24.91 4.43
C PRO A 3 -4.39 -24.02 5.08
N ASP A 4 -3.26 -24.59 5.48
CA ASP A 4 -2.15 -23.84 6.08
C ASP A 4 -1.42 -22.96 5.06
N GLU A 5 -1.27 -23.41 3.82
CA GLU A 5 -0.73 -22.60 2.72
C GLU A 5 -1.64 -21.43 2.37
N ALA A 6 -2.96 -21.65 2.34
CA ALA A 6 -3.95 -20.60 2.09
C ALA A 6 -3.88 -19.49 3.16
N ARG A 7 -3.84 -19.87 4.45
CA ARG A 7 -3.72 -18.91 5.54
C ARG A 7 -2.38 -18.19 5.57
N ALA A 8 -1.30 -18.86 5.17
CA ALA A 8 0.00 -18.22 5.02
C ALA A 8 0.00 -17.19 3.87
N GLU A 9 -0.70 -17.47 2.78
CA GLU A 9 -0.87 -16.55 1.65
C GLU A 9 -1.70 -15.32 2.04
N GLU A 10 -2.85 -15.53 2.69
CA GLU A 10 -3.68 -14.45 3.25
C GLU A 10 -2.88 -13.53 4.18
N THR A 11 -2.11 -14.14 5.11
CA THR A 11 -1.28 -13.38 6.06
C THR A 11 -0.24 -12.52 5.33
N ARG A 12 0.38 -13.05 4.27
CA ARG A 12 1.33 -12.30 3.45
C ARG A 12 0.65 -11.17 2.68
N ALA A 13 -0.53 -11.40 2.13
CA ALA A 13 -1.28 -10.38 1.41
C ALA A 13 -1.69 -9.22 2.35
N MET A 14 -2.21 -9.54 3.55
CA MET A 14 -2.48 -8.54 4.58
C MET A 14 -1.22 -7.76 5.00
N ALA A 15 -0.09 -8.46 5.17
CA ALA A 15 1.18 -7.81 5.51
C ALA A 15 1.68 -6.86 4.41
N ARG A 16 1.44 -7.19 3.13
CA ARG A 16 1.75 -6.31 1.99
C ARG A 16 0.91 -5.03 2.03
N VAL A 17 -0.41 -5.16 2.21
CA VAL A 17 -1.33 -4.00 2.34
C VAL A 17 -0.91 -3.09 3.50
N LEU A 18 -0.60 -3.68 4.65
CA LEU A 18 -0.11 -2.92 5.81
C LEU A 18 1.20 -2.18 5.50
N SER A 19 2.16 -2.86 4.88
CA SER A 19 3.45 -2.26 4.53
C SER A 19 3.30 -1.12 3.52
N ALA A 20 2.43 -1.29 2.51
CA ALA A 20 2.16 -0.24 1.53
C ALA A 20 1.47 0.97 2.17
N THR A 21 0.53 0.74 3.10
CA THR A 21 -0.13 1.81 3.87
C THR A 21 0.88 2.62 4.70
N GLN A 22 1.84 1.94 5.34
CA GLN A 22 2.91 2.61 6.09
C GLN A 22 3.83 3.44 5.17
N ARG A 23 4.11 2.96 3.95
CA ARG A 23 4.87 3.72 2.95
C ARG A 23 4.12 4.98 2.52
N VAL A 24 2.83 4.88 2.22
CA VAL A 24 1.97 6.05 1.92
C VAL A 24 1.99 7.06 3.06
N GLN A 25 1.81 6.60 4.31
CA GLN A 25 1.88 7.50 5.48
C GLN A 25 3.23 8.23 5.58
N THR A 26 4.33 7.51 5.36
CA THR A 26 5.68 8.07 5.43
C THR A 26 5.92 9.09 4.31
N ALA A 27 5.55 8.75 3.08
CA ALA A 27 5.66 9.64 1.94
C ALA A 27 4.78 10.89 2.09
N PHE A 28 3.56 10.73 2.61
CA PHE A 28 2.67 11.84 2.92
C PHE A 28 3.25 12.77 3.98
N ALA A 29 3.81 12.24 5.08
CA ALA A 29 4.44 13.05 6.11
C ALA A 29 5.66 13.83 5.57
N ALA A 30 6.46 13.18 4.71
CA ALA A 30 7.58 13.84 4.04
C ALA A 30 7.12 14.95 3.08
N LEU A 31 6.03 14.72 2.35
CA LEU A 31 5.43 15.73 1.47
C LEU A 31 4.85 16.89 2.30
N GLN A 32 4.11 16.61 3.38
CA GLN A 32 3.52 17.61 4.27
C GLN A 32 4.58 18.54 4.88
N SER A 33 5.75 18.01 5.23
CA SER A 33 6.85 18.80 5.80
C SER A 33 7.35 19.95 4.90
N GLN A 34 7.00 19.92 3.60
CA GLN A 34 7.37 20.95 2.63
C GLN A 34 6.34 22.08 2.52
N PHE A 35 5.19 21.94 3.19
CA PHE A 35 4.18 22.98 3.31
C PHE A 35 4.35 23.79 4.61
N PRO A 36 3.83 25.04 4.67
CA PRO A 36 3.88 25.84 5.89
C PRO A 36 3.17 25.13 7.06
N PRO A 37 3.67 25.27 8.30
CA PRO A 37 4.73 26.18 8.75
C PRO A 37 6.16 25.64 8.63
N ALA A 38 6.36 24.35 8.30
CA ALA A 38 7.67 23.72 8.27
C ALA A 38 8.45 24.03 6.98
N GLY A 39 7.75 24.07 5.85
CA GLY A 39 8.31 24.38 4.54
C GLY A 39 7.77 25.67 3.91
N ASN A 40 8.17 25.91 2.66
CA ASN A 40 7.84 27.11 1.91
C ASN A 40 6.60 26.97 1.00
N GLY A 41 5.90 25.83 1.07
CA GLY A 41 4.74 25.56 0.22
C GLY A 41 5.08 25.14 -1.21
N SER A 42 6.35 24.81 -1.49
CA SER A 42 6.81 24.33 -2.78
C SER A 42 7.37 22.92 -2.64
N PRO A 43 6.52 21.88 -2.66
CA PRO A 43 6.98 20.50 -2.61
C PRO A 43 7.86 20.17 -3.83
N SER A 44 8.93 19.44 -3.59
CA SER A 44 9.85 19.00 -4.65
C SER A 44 9.18 17.95 -5.56
N PRO A 45 9.52 17.93 -6.87
CA PRO A 45 9.01 16.92 -7.79
C PRO A 45 9.28 15.48 -7.33
N LEU A 46 10.43 15.25 -6.67
CA LEU A 46 10.78 13.95 -6.10
C LEU A 46 9.80 13.52 -5.00
N ALA A 47 9.40 14.43 -4.12
CA ALA A 47 8.47 14.11 -3.04
C ALA A 47 7.06 13.81 -3.56
N LEU A 48 6.62 14.54 -4.59
CA LEU A 48 5.36 14.25 -5.29
C LEU A 48 5.42 12.85 -5.95
N GLN A 49 6.46 12.56 -6.73
CA GLN A 49 6.64 11.23 -7.35
C GLN A 49 6.72 10.10 -6.31
N THR A 50 7.38 10.33 -5.18
CA THR A 50 7.48 9.34 -4.11
C THR A 50 6.11 9.06 -3.49
N PHE A 51 5.30 10.10 -3.28
CA PHE A 51 3.95 9.96 -2.78
C PHE A 51 3.05 9.22 -3.78
N ASP A 52 3.08 9.63 -5.05
CA ASP A 52 2.31 8.98 -6.12
C ASP A 52 2.67 7.50 -6.29
N ALA A 53 3.97 7.17 -6.29
CA ALA A 53 4.44 5.78 -6.36
C ALA A 53 3.99 4.95 -5.15
N SER A 54 3.95 5.56 -3.95
CA SER A 54 3.46 4.88 -2.75
C SER A 54 1.96 4.60 -2.82
N LEU A 55 1.18 5.51 -3.41
CA LEU A 55 -0.26 5.32 -3.64
C LEU A 55 -0.49 4.18 -4.63
N GLN A 56 0.24 4.16 -5.75
CA GLN A 56 0.16 3.07 -6.73
C GLN A 56 0.47 1.71 -6.09
N GLU A 57 1.51 1.64 -5.25
CA GLU A 57 1.86 0.39 -4.57
C GLU A 57 0.77 -0.08 -3.60
N LEU A 58 0.06 0.85 -2.93
CA LEU A 58 -1.07 0.51 -2.09
C LEU A 58 -2.24 -0.02 -2.91
N GLU A 59 -2.56 0.61 -4.05
CA GLU A 59 -3.59 0.15 -4.97
C GLU A 59 -3.29 -1.25 -5.49
N ASP A 60 -2.05 -1.51 -5.91
CA ASP A 60 -1.61 -2.82 -6.38
C ASP A 60 -1.72 -3.89 -5.27
N ALA A 61 -1.33 -3.54 -4.03
CA ALA A 61 -1.43 -4.44 -2.89
C ALA A 61 -2.88 -4.75 -2.50
N GLN A 62 -3.77 -3.77 -2.61
CA GLN A 62 -5.21 -3.93 -2.38
C GLN A 62 -5.85 -4.78 -3.47
N ALA A 63 -5.55 -4.51 -4.74
CA ALA A 63 -6.07 -5.31 -5.86
C ALA A 63 -5.67 -6.78 -5.75
N ALA A 64 -4.40 -7.07 -5.42
CA ALA A 64 -3.94 -8.44 -5.20
C ALA A 64 -4.61 -9.11 -3.99
N PHE A 65 -4.94 -8.35 -2.95
CA PHE A 65 -5.69 -8.88 -1.81
C PHE A 65 -7.16 -9.15 -2.16
N ASP A 66 -7.80 -8.27 -2.93
CA ASP A 66 -9.17 -8.44 -3.39
C ASP A 66 -9.31 -9.63 -4.35
N GLU A 67 -8.36 -9.82 -5.28
CA GLU A 67 -8.27 -11.03 -6.11
C GLU A 67 -8.17 -12.29 -5.24
N LEU A 68 -7.31 -12.26 -4.21
CA LEU A 68 -7.19 -13.35 -3.26
C LEU A 68 -8.52 -13.61 -2.53
N LEU A 69 -9.25 -12.58 -2.10
CA LEU A 69 -10.55 -12.76 -1.45
C LEU A 69 -11.62 -13.31 -2.40
N ASN A 70 -11.65 -12.85 -3.65
CA ASN A 70 -12.61 -13.34 -4.66
C ASN A 70 -12.38 -14.83 -4.94
N ASP A 71 -11.12 -15.24 -5.13
CA ASP A 71 -10.76 -16.65 -5.32
C ASP A 71 -11.18 -17.53 -4.12
N LEU A 72 -11.10 -16.99 -2.90
CA LEU A 72 -11.55 -17.67 -1.68
C LEU A 72 -13.07 -17.80 -1.62
N LEU A 73 -13.81 -16.75 -2.00
CA LEU A 73 -15.27 -16.71 -1.97
C LEU A 73 -15.92 -17.56 -3.08
N ASP A 74 -15.28 -17.62 -4.25
CA ASP A 74 -15.76 -18.40 -5.40
C ASP A 74 -15.54 -19.92 -5.21
N GLY A 75 -14.84 -20.34 -4.16
CA GLY A 75 -14.52 -21.75 -3.92
C GLY A 75 -13.55 -22.32 -4.96
N ASN A 76 -12.83 -21.47 -5.68
CA ASN A 76 -11.79 -21.85 -6.64
C ASN A 76 -10.48 -22.31 -5.94
N ARG A 77 -10.53 -22.52 -4.62
CA ARG A 77 -9.40 -22.90 -3.76
C ARG A 77 -9.73 -24.09 -2.86
#